data_AF-A0A938X4C9-F1
#
_entry.id   AF-A0A938X4C9-F1
#
_cell.length_a   1.000
_cell.length_b   1.000
_cell.length_c   1.000
_cell.angle_alpha   90.00
_cell.angle_beta   90.00
_cell.angle_gamma   90.00
#
_symmetry.space_group_name_H-M   'P 1'
#
loop_
_entity.id
_entity.type
_entity.pdbx_description
1 polymer ?
#
loop_
_entity_poly.entity_id
_entity_poly.type
_entity_poly.pdbx_seq_one_letter_code
_entity_poly.pdbx_strand_id
1 'polypeptide(L)' 'MQQEREAGIEKGRRIGLAEGEEQLLRRLVQKNLSRGMSISEIAEVLDETEERIREIALEDPGEQAE' A
#
# COMPACT_ATOMS: atom_id res chain seq x y z
N MET A 1 7.11 14.67 -31.30
CA MET A 1 8.13 14.83 -30.24
C MET A 1 7.66 15.56 -28.98
N GLN A 2 6.46 16.15 -28.91
CA GLN A 2 5.90 16.67 -27.63
C GLN A 2 4.99 15.65 -26.91
N GLN A 3 4.21 14.87 -27.65
CA GLN A 3 3.26 13.88 -27.08
C GLN A 3 3.92 12.79 -26.23
N GLU A 4 5.16 12.41 -26.52
CA GLU A 4 5.87 11.34 -25.78
C GLU A 4 6.34 11.79 -24.39
N ARG A 5 6.54 13.10 -24.18
CA ARG A 5 6.96 13.66 -22.88
C ARG A 5 5.79 13.77 -21.91
N GLU A 6 4.61 14.16 -22.39
CA GLU A 6 3.41 14.22 -21.55
C GLU A 6 2.95 12.82 -21.10
N ALA A 7 3.01 11.83 -22.00
CA ALA A 7 2.69 10.43 -21.66
C ALA A 7 3.62 9.85 -20.60
N GLY A 8 4.92 10.20 -20.63
CA GLY A 8 5.89 9.76 -19.62
C GLY A 8 5.62 10.35 -18.23
N ILE A 9 5.24 11.62 -18.15
CA ILE A 9 4.94 12.31 -16.89
C ILE A 9 3.64 11.78 -16.28
N GLU A 10 2.60 11.58 -17.08
CA GLU A 10 1.34 11.05 -16.58
C GLU A 10 1.48 9.61 -16.08
N LYS A 11 2.24 8.77 -16.81
CA LYS A 11 2.52 7.39 -16.41
C LYS A 11 3.35 7.34 -15.12
N GLY A 12 4.38 8.18 -15.00
CA GLY A 12 5.19 8.28 -13.78
C GLY A 12 4.37 8.74 -12.56
N ARG A 13 3.46 9.71 -12.73
CA ARG A 13 2.58 10.17 -11.65
C ARG A 13 1.59 9.10 -11.20
N ARG A 14 1.05 8.32 -12.14
CA ARG A 14 0.08 7.26 -11.83
C ARG A 14 0.73 6.08 -11.10
N ILE A 15 1.94 5.69 -11.51
CA ILE A 15 2.71 4.62 -10.84
C ILE A 15 3.09 5.07 -9.42
N GLY A 16 3.64 6.27 -9.24
CA GLY A 16 4.03 6.76 -7.93
C GLY A 16 2.86 6.96 -6.94
N LEU A 17 1.66 7.29 -7.45
CA LEU A 17 0.47 7.36 -6.60
C LEU A 17 0.04 5.96 -6.13
N ALA A 18 -0.02 4.98 -7.03
CA ALA A 18 -0.41 3.61 -6.70
C ALA A 18 0.58 2.95 -5.73
N GLU A 19 1.89 3.14 -5.95
CA GLU A 19 2.92 2.66 -5.02
C GLU A 19 2.82 3.34 -3.65
N GLY A 20 2.47 4.64 -3.62
CA GLY A 20 2.24 5.39 -2.39
C GLY A 20 1.02 4.90 -1.61
N GLU A 21 -0.06 4.58 -2.31
CA GLU A 21 -1.29 4.03 -1.71
C GLU A 21 -1.06 2.63 -1.11
N GLU A 22 -0.33 1.76 -1.82
CA GLU A 22 0.00 0.42 -1.32
C GLU A 22 0.96 0.49 -0.12
N GLN A 23 1.98 1.34 -0.16
CA GLN A 23 2.86 1.56 0.99
C GLN A 23 2.13 2.15 2.20
N LEU A 24 1.19 3.07 1.97
CA LEU A 24 0.37 3.64 3.03
C LEU A 24 -0.50 2.56 3.69
N LEU A 25 -1.15 1.72 2.89
CA LEU A 25 -1.97 0.61 3.39
C LEU A 25 -1.12 -0.34 4.24
N ARG A 26 0.04 -0.76 3.74
CA ARG A 26 1.01 -1.58 4.51
C ARG A 26 1.38 -0.94 5.84
N ARG A 27 1.72 0.36 5.85
CA ARG A 27 2.07 1.08 7.07
C ARG A 27 0.90 1.17 8.06
N LEU A 28 -0.33 1.37 7.57
CA LEU A 28 -1.53 1.43 8.39
C LEU A 28 -1.84 0.07 9.03
N VAL A 29 -1.72 -1.02 8.28
CA VAL A 29 -1.90 -2.38 8.80
C VAL A 29 -0.90 -2.66 9.92
N GLN A 30 0.40 -2.46 9.66
CA GLN A 30 1.45 -2.70 10.66
C GLN A 30 1.27 -1.83 11.91
N LYS A 31 0.89 -0.55 11.74
CA LYS A 31 0.60 0.35 12.86
C LYS A 31 -0.57 -0.15 13.71
N ASN A 32 -1.66 -0.60 13.11
CA ASN A 32 -2.82 -1.08 13.88
C ASN A 32 -2.56 -2.44 14.54
N LEU A 33 -1.82 -3.34 13.87
CA LEU A 33 -1.33 -4.59 14.47
C LEU A 33 -0.44 -4.31 15.69
N SER A 34 0.48 -3.35 15.62
CA SER A 34 1.34 -2.95 16.75
C SER A 34 0.56 -2.38 17.93
N ARG A 35 -0.66 -1.88 17.70
CA ARG A 35 -1.57 -1.40 18.74
C ARG A 35 -2.43 -2.51 19.35
N GLY A 36 -2.28 -3.75 18.86
CA GLY A 36 -3.02 -4.91 19.31
C GLY A 36 -4.39 -5.10 18.66
N MET A 37 -4.68 -4.40 17.55
CA MET A 37 -5.93 -4.61 16.80
C MET A 37 -5.87 -5.92 16.02
N SER A 38 -7.02 -6.59 15.92
CA SER A 38 -7.15 -7.82 15.14
C SER A 38 -7.24 -7.54 13.63
N ILE A 39 -6.95 -8.55 12.80
CA ILE A 39 -7.07 -8.43 11.33
C ILE A 39 -8.49 -8.01 10.91
N SER A 40 -9.52 -8.55 11.56
CA SER A 40 -10.92 -8.22 11.31
C SER A 40 -11.24 -6.74 11.57
N GLU A 41 -10.77 -6.20 12.71
CA GLU A 41 -10.97 -4.77 13.02
C GLU A 41 -10.21 -3.88 12.04
N ILE A 42 -9.01 -4.28 11.62
CA ILE A 42 -8.21 -3.52 10.66
C ILE A 42 -8.87 -3.53 9.28
N ALA A 43 -9.41 -4.68 8.85
CA ALA A 43 -10.16 -4.81 7.62
C ALA A 43 -11.37 -3.88 7.60
N GLU A 44 -12.15 -3.84 8.67
CA GLU A 44 -13.28 -2.92 8.80
C GLU A 44 -12.86 -1.44 8.81
N VAL A 45 -11.80 -1.08 9.55
CA VAL A 45 -11.31 0.30 9.66
C VAL A 45 -10.71 0.82 8.36
N LEU A 46 -10.06 -0.06 7.59
CA LEU A 46 -9.40 0.28 6.33
C LEU A 46 -10.29 0.06 5.10
N ASP A 47 -11.55 -0.36 5.30
CA ASP A 47 -12.51 -0.74 4.24
C ASP A 47 -11.89 -1.75 3.26
N GLU A 48 -11.16 -2.72 3.81
CA GLU A 48 -10.40 -3.71 3.08
C GLU A 48 -10.79 -5.12 3.53
N THR A 49 -10.41 -6.13 2.73
CA THR A 49 -10.73 -7.52 3.09
C THR A 49 -9.76 -8.09 4.12
N GLU A 50 -10.24 -8.96 5.01
CA GLU A 50 -9.37 -9.65 5.97
C GLU A 50 -8.24 -10.43 5.28
N GLU A 51 -8.52 -11.03 4.11
CA GLU A 51 -7.51 -11.70 3.28
C GLU A 51 -6.43 -10.71 2.86
N ARG A 52 -6.79 -9.54 2.34
CA ARG A 52 -5.83 -8.51 1.92
C ARG A 52 -5.00 -7.97 3.08
N ILE A 53 -5.63 -7.70 4.23
CA ILE A 53 -4.91 -7.27 5.44
C ILE A 53 -3.96 -8.37 5.92
N ARG A 54 -4.37 -9.63 5.86
CA ARG A 54 -3.54 -10.78 6.21
C ARG A 54 -2.36 -10.94 5.25
N GLU A 55 -2.57 -10.81 3.94
CA GLU A 55 -1.49 -10.82 2.95
C GLU A 55 -0.46 -9.74 3.28
N ILE A 56 -0.90 -8.50 3.50
CA ILE A 56 -0.04 -7.37 3.87
C ILE A 56 0.68 -7.57 5.21
N ALA A 57 0.03 -8.23 6.17
CA ALA A 57 0.62 -8.54 7.46
C ALA A 57 1.69 -9.66 7.37
N LEU A 58 1.53 -10.59 6.41
CA LEU A 58 2.43 -11.70 6.13
C LEU A 58 3.55 -11.32 5.15
N GLU A 59 3.33 -10.33 4.29
CA GLU A 59 4.37 -9.67 3.51
C GLU A 59 5.30 -8.96 4.50
N ASP A 60 6.34 -9.69 4.91
CA ASP A 60 7.41 -9.19 5.77
C ASP A 60 7.97 -7.88 5.17
N PRO A 61 8.22 -6.82 5.97
CA PRO A 61 8.79 -5.57 5.47
C PRO A 61 10.20 -5.71 4.88
N GLY A 62 10.77 -6.91 4.88
CA GLY A 62 12.00 -7.25 4.16
C GLY A 62 11.81 -7.18 2.65
N GLU A 63 11.96 -5.99 2.08
CA GLU A 63 12.92 -5.66 1.01
C GLU A 63 12.56 -4.30 0.38
N GLN A 64 12.56 -3.22 1.17
CA GLN A 64 12.91 -1.91 0.61
C GLN A 64 14.40 -1.67 0.89
N ALA A 65 15.23 -2.45 0.20
CA ALA A 65 16.65 -2.17 0.04
C ALA A 65 16.80 -1.25 -1.19
N GLU A 66 16.79 0.06 -0.96
CA GLU A 66 17.66 1.02 -1.67
C GLU A 66 17.83 2.31 -0.84
#